data_AF-A0A537KCF5-F1
#
_entry.id   AF-A0A537KCF5-F1
#
_cell.length_a   1.000
_cell.length_b   1.000
_cell.length_c   1.000
_cell.angle_alpha   90.00
_cell.angle_beta   90.00
_cell.angle_gamma   90.00
#
_symmetry.space_group_name_H-M   'P 1'
#
loop_
_entity.id
_entity.type
_entity.pdbx_description
1 polymer ?
#
loop_
_entity_poly.entity_id
_entity_poly.type
_entity_poly.pdbx_seq_one_letter_code
_entity_poly.pdbx_strand_id
1 'polypeptide(L)'
;MNRDTESHSSIAFIQFSKIEITCINTKSFSMFKIIFVVLLLIATTVNAQFKADNVKYTTVFPEELCKTLMANQGYTVLDVRSQGEVDDTSTSESLNIGHIKNSLHIDIRQLPQRWKELLAYKDKPLFIYCSHSQRSRRASRLLADSGFTKVYNINGGLTNFYNQAIESNPCAGLEIVTTVPYKILSSKEFVANTRSGRSYYIVDLRSDSIFQGISNEKTRAEGHFSDAVNVPFETFSKSASFNIPSKPILLVDEYGDESPKAAKLLIDKGYKDVSILFDGMDGWVDYTTNATDKPVVKWTRSIGYNLLPADDFNKMVAGKKEFTLIDLRTKDEFTNASKNYWQNIGQVKGSVNIPFDELKTSNSLPTSKDNPIIVYGFNSQPNIFEAAKWLKDQGYKNVSILEGGIWSLRWTSHNIKGKAYLNDLVVNVPEENR
;
A
#
# COMPACT_ATOMS: atom_id res chain seq x y z
N MET A 1 1.14 -39.36 64.20
CA MET A 1 0.97 -39.23 65.67
C MET A 1 -0.47 -38.81 65.88
N ASN A 2 -1.27 -39.72 66.45
CA ASN A 2 -2.66 -39.61 66.94
C ASN A 2 -3.75 -39.13 65.95
N ARG A 3 -4.79 -39.95 65.68
CA ARG A 3 -5.94 -40.29 66.55
C ARG A 3 -6.80 -39.04 66.84
N ASP A 4 -8.11 -39.00 66.74
CA ASP A 4 -9.13 -40.06 66.64
C ASP A 4 -10.51 -39.38 66.48
N THR A 5 -11.45 -40.10 65.84
CA THR A 5 -12.86 -40.35 66.25
C THR A 5 -13.82 -39.18 66.58
N GLU A 6 -14.99 -39.13 65.91
CA GLU A 6 -16.32 -39.54 66.46
C GLU A 6 -17.17 -38.31 66.83
N SER A 7 -18.50 -38.27 66.79
CA SER A 7 -19.56 -39.24 66.50
C SER A 7 -20.92 -38.52 66.37
N HIS A 8 -21.89 -39.23 65.76
CA HIS A 8 -23.30 -39.37 66.15
C HIS A 8 -24.18 -38.11 66.35
N SER A 9 -25.12 -37.81 65.44
CA SER A 9 -26.43 -38.45 65.18
C SER A 9 -27.58 -37.77 65.92
N SER A 10 -28.65 -37.41 65.20
CA SER A 10 -30.05 -37.67 65.61
C SER A 10 -31.02 -37.24 64.51
N ILE A 11 -31.88 -38.17 64.13
CA ILE A 11 -33.03 -38.02 63.24
C ILE A 11 -34.24 -37.68 64.10
N ALA A 12 -35.05 -36.70 63.68
CA ALA A 12 -36.41 -36.53 64.17
C ALA A 12 -37.36 -36.26 62.98
N PHE A 13 -38.26 -37.21 62.75
CA PHE A 13 -39.41 -37.13 61.84
C PHE A 13 -40.56 -36.44 62.57
N ILE A 14 -41.12 -35.33 62.05
CA ILE A 14 -42.47 -34.87 62.42
C ILE A 14 -43.18 -34.26 61.19
N GLN A 15 -44.16 -35.04 60.70
CA GLN A 15 -45.53 -34.65 60.33
C GLN A 15 -45.80 -33.64 59.19
N PHE A 16 -46.42 -34.16 58.13
CA PHE A 16 -47.07 -33.42 57.06
C PHE A 16 -48.37 -32.76 57.55
N SER A 17 -48.51 -31.45 57.32
CA SER A 17 -49.81 -30.78 57.19
C SER A 17 -49.80 -29.93 55.92
N LYS A 18 -50.69 -30.29 54.99
CA LYS A 18 -51.01 -29.54 53.76
C LYS A 18 -51.40 -28.11 54.11
N ILE A 19 -50.69 -27.11 53.57
CA ILE A 19 -51.24 -25.76 53.37
C ILE A 19 -50.75 -25.21 52.03
N GLU A 20 -51.73 -25.08 51.14
CA GLU A 20 -51.94 -24.08 50.11
C GLU A 20 -50.77 -23.61 49.24
N ILE A 21 -50.85 -24.05 47.98
CA ILE A 21 -50.27 -23.41 46.81
C ILE A 21 -50.79 -21.96 46.76
N THR A 22 -49.93 -21.02 47.16
CA THR A 22 -50.02 -19.63 46.70
C THR A 22 -48.91 -19.42 45.68
N CYS A 23 -49.34 -19.22 44.44
CA CYS A 23 -48.48 -18.87 43.32
C CYS A 23 -47.66 -17.61 43.64
N ILE A 24 -46.36 -17.77 43.90
CA ILE A 24 -45.39 -16.68 43.73
C ILE A 24 -44.65 -16.92 42.42
N ASN A 25 -45.34 -16.46 41.39
CA ASN A 25 -44.83 -15.70 40.25
C ASN A 25 -43.64 -16.30 39.48
N THR A 26 -43.98 -16.97 38.39
CA THR A 26 -43.08 -17.35 37.27
C THR A 26 -42.35 -16.17 36.61
N LYS A 27 -42.56 -14.93 37.06
CA LYS A 27 -41.87 -13.73 36.54
C LYS A 27 -40.37 -13.66 36.85
N SER A 28 -39.87 -14.33 37.90
CA SER A 28 -38.43 -14.23 38.24
C SER A 28 -37.51 -15.17 37.44
N PHE A 29 -38.04 -16.25 36.86
CA PHE A 29 -37.28 -17.13 35.95
C PHE A 29 -37.36 -16.68 34.48
N SER A 30 -38.38 -15.87 34.14
CA SER A 30 -38.53 -15.26 32.82
C SER A 30 -37.56 -14.08 32.62
N MET A 31 -37.30 -13.27 33.65
CA MET A 31 -36.36 -12.14 33.54
C MET A 31 -34.91 -12.59 33.27
N PHE A 32 -34.43 -13.67 33.89
CA PHE A 32 -33.06 -14.14 33.66
C PHE A 32 -32.87 -14.81 32.28
N LYS A 33 -33.91 -15.49 31.75
CA LYS A 33 -33.88 -15.99 30.36
C LYS A 33 -34.00 -14.87 29.33
N ILE A 34 -34.78 -13.82 29.61
CA ILE A 34 -34.90 -12.66 28.71
C ILE A 34 -33.61 -11.83 28.71
N ILE A 35 -32.95 -11.63 29.86
CA ILE A 35 -31.68 -10.90 29.92
C ILE A 35 -30.56 -11.68 29.21
N PHE A 36 -30.52 -13.01 29.32
CA PHE A 36 -29.51 -13.82 28.60
C PHE A 36 -29.79 -13.94 27.11
N VAL A 37 -31.06 -14.00 26.68
CA VAL A 37 -31.45 -13.99 25.26
C VAL A 37 -31.27 -12.61 24.63
N VAL A 38 -31.50 -11.52 25.38
CA VAL A 38 -31.21 -10.14 24.93
C VAL A 38 -29.71 -9.87 24.91
N LEU A 39 -28.92 -10.41 25.85
CA LEU A 39 -27.45 -10.34 25.79
C LEU A 39 -26.87 -11.22 24.67
N LEU A 40 -27.46 -12.37 24.35
CA LEU A 40 -27.10 -13.15 23.15
C LEU A 40 -27.51 -12.42 21.86
N LEU A 41 -28.68 -11.78 21.81
CA LEU A 41 -29.13 -11.00 20.65
C LEU A 41 -28.32 -9.71 20.45
N ILE A 42 -27.83 -9.08 21.53
CA ILE A 42 -26.91 -7.93 21.45
C ILE A 42 -25.48 -8.39 21.13
N ALA A 43 -25.05 -9.58 21.55
CA ALA A 43 -23.74 -10.14 21.20
C ALA A 43 -23.68 -10.67 19.76
N THR A 44 -24.80 -11.07 19.14
CA THR A 44 -24.84 -11.48 17.73
C THR A 44 -25.03 -10.33 16.73
N THR A 45 -25.29 -9.10 17.19
CA THR A 45 -25.30 -7.91 16.30
C THR A 45 -23.98 -7.15 16.27
N VAL A 46 -22.96 -7.61 17.01
CA VAL A 46 -21.64 -6.94 17.07
C VAL A 46 -20.64 -7.47 16.03
N ASN A 47 -20.89 -8.63 15.40
CA ASN A 47 -19.90 -9.26 14.51
C ASN A 47 -20.42 -9.61 13.10
N ALA A 48 -21.19 -8.73 12.47
CA ALA A 48 -21.56 -8.89 11.06
C ALA A 48 -21.84 -7.54 10.38
N GLN A 49 -20.90 -6.58 10.46
CA GLN A 49 -20.94 -5.46 9.52
C GLN A 49 -19.57 -4.80 9.27
N PHE A 50 -18.57 -5.59 8.87
CA PHE A 50 -17.72 -5.19 7.74
C PHE A 50 -18.53 -5.41 6.46
N LYS A 51 -19.61 -4.64 6.29
CA LYS A 51 -20.25 -4.54 4.98
C LYS A 51 -19.26 -3.75 4.14
N ALA A 52 -18.62 -4.43 3.19
CA ALA A 52 -18.18 -3.78 1.98
C ALA A 52 -19.25 -2.75 1.55
N ASP A 53 -18.82 -1.50 1.39
CA ASP A 53 -19.59 -0.38 0.85
C ASP A 53 -20.78 0.22 1.63
N ASN A 54 -20.77 0.21 2.97
CA ASN A 54 -21.48 1.28 3.71
C ASN A 54 -20.51 2.41 4.10
N VAL A 55 -19.84 2.96 3.08
CA VAL A 55 -18.94 4.10 3.23
C VAL A 55 -19.80 5.35 3.40
N LYS A 56 -19.83 5.93 4.61
CA LYS A 56 -20.46 7.25 4.84
C LYS A 56 -19.68 8.41 4.18
N TYR A 57 -18.71 8.11 3.32
CA TYR A 57 -17.87 9.05 2.58
C TYR A 57 -17.68 8.56 1.14
N THR A 58 -17.36 9.46 0.23
CA THR A 58 -17.12 9.16 -1.18
C THR A 58 -15.63 9.00 -1.44
N THR A 59 -15.20 7.93 -2.08
CA THR A 59 -13.81 7.82 -2.57
C THR A 59 -13.70 8.48 -3.94
N VAL A 60 -12.76 9.39 -4.09
CA VAL A 60 -12.53 10.16 -5.33
C VAL A 60 -11.22 9.72 -5.95
N PHE A 61 -11.31 9.10 -7.13
CA PHE A 61 -10.13 8.68 -7.88
C PHE A 61 -9.44 9.89 -8.54
N PRO A 62 -8.11 9.88 -8.70
CA PRO A 62 -7.34 10.97 -9.27
C PRO A 62 -7.90 11.49 -10.61
N GLU A 63 -8.37 10.60 -11.48
CA GLU A 63 -8.90 10.94 -12.81
C GLU A 63 -10.23 11.71 -12.75
N GLU A 64 -11.02 11.52 -11.69
CA GLU A 64 -12.27 12.24 -11.47
C GLU A 64 -12.10 13.42 -10.50
N LEU A 65 -10.90 13.63 -9.96
CA LEU A 65 -10.67 14.58 -8.87
C LEU A 65 -11.03 16.01 -9.29
N CYS A 66 -10.51 16.49 -10.42
CA CYS A 66 -10.83 17.85 -10.90
C CYS A 66 -12.34 18.04 -11.08
N LYS A 67 -12.98 17.10 -11.77
CA LYS A 67 -14.43 17.14 -12.01
C LYS A 67 -15.22 17.13 -10.71
N THR A 68 -14.81 16.32 -9.74
CA THR A 68 -15.48 16.19 -8.44
C THR A 68 -15.32 17.46 -7.61
N LEU A 69 -14.15 18.09 -7.63
CA LEU A 69 -13.91 19.39 -6.98
C LEU A 69 -14.75 20.50 -7.60
N MET A 70 -14.81 20.58 -8.94
CA MET A 70 -15.63 21.56 -9.65
C MET A 70 -17.12 21.41 -9.35
N ALA A 71 -17.60 20.17 -9.19
CA ALA A 71 -18.98 19.88 -8.80
C ALA A 71 -19.29 20.21 -7.32
N ASN A 72 -18.26 20.42 -6.50
CA ASN A 72 -18.36 20.66 -5.07
C ASN A 72 -17.73 22.01 -4.68
N GLN A 73 -18.31 23.10 -5.18
CA GLN A 73 -17.82 24.46 -4.86
C GLN A 73 -17.80 24.73 -3.35
N GLY A 74 -16.86 25.57 -2.91
CA GLY A 74 -16.65 25.88 -1.49
C GLY A 74 -16.11 24.70 -0.69
N TYR A 75 -15.46 23.74 -1.36
CA TYR A 75 -14.80 22.62 -0.71
C TYR A 75 -13.67 23.08 0.22
N THR A 76 -13.30 22.18 1.13
CA THR A 76 -12.12 22.31 1.97
C THR A 76 -11.28 21.05 1.84
N VAL A 77 -9.97 21.21 1.85
CA VAL A 77 -9.02 20.08 1.82
C VAL A 77 -8.43 19.92 3.23
N LEU A 78 -8.34 18.68 3.70
CA LEU A 78 -7.71 18.30 4.96
C LEU A 78 -6.55 17.34 4.69
N ASP A 79 -5.34 17.78 5.03
CA ASP A 79 -4.15 16.94 5.11
C ASP A 79 -4.10 16.28 6.49
N VAL A 80 -4.06 14.94 6.52
CA VAL A 80 -3.92 14.17 7.77
C VAL A 80 -2.56 13.50 7.94
N ARG A 81 -1.56 13.95 7.18
CA ARG A 81 -0.16 13.54 7.33
C ARG A 81 0.48 14.10 8.60
N SER A 82 1.69 13.64 8.91
CA SER A 82 2.46 14.21 10.01
C SER A 82 2.91 15.63 9.70
N GLN A 83 3.21 16.42 10.74
CA GLN A 83 3.73 17.77 10.57
C GLN A 83 5.01 17.80 9.71
N GLY A 84 5.92 16.84 9.94
CA GLY A 84 7.16 16.75 9.15
C GLY A 84 6.91 16.54 7.66
N GLU A 85 5.89 15.79 7.27
CA GLU A 85 5.53 15.62 5.84
C GLU A 85 4.92 16.89 5.23
N VAL A 86 4.22 17.71 6.01
CA VAL A 86 3.63 18.98 5.53
C VAL A 86 4.71 20.05 5.36
N ASP A 87 5.68 20.07 6.28
CA ASP A 87 6.77 21.05 6.32
C ASP A 87 7.99 20.62 5.50
N ASP A 88 7.95 19.47 4.81
CA ASP A 88 9.08 18.87 4.11
C ASP A 88 10.32 18.62 5.00
N THR A 89 10.09 18.26 6.26
CA THR A 89 11.12 17.95 7.28
C THR A 89 11.02 16.53 7.83
N SER A 90 10.28 15.64 7.16
CA SER A 90 10.21 14.23 7.51
C SER A 90 11.60 13.59 7.49
N THR A 91 11.85 12.68 8.42
CA THR A 91 13.06 11.85 8.42
C THR A 91 13.11 10.88 7.23
N SER A 92 11.94 10.58 6.64
CA SER A 92 11.83 9.87 5.36
C SER A 92 11.80 10.91 4.25
N GLU A 93 12.92 11.08 3.57
CA GLU A 93 13.10 12.11 2.54
C GLU A 93 12.13 11.93 1.36
N SER A 94 11.82 10.68 1.02
CA SER A 94 10.80 10.29 0.04
C SER A 94 9.38 10.84 0.33
N LEU A 95 9.09 11.25 1.58
CA LEU A 95 7.80 11.83 1.94
C LEU A 95 7.77 13.38 1.91
N ASN A 96 8.92 14.03 1.69
CA ASN A 96 9.06 15.48 1.59
C ASN A 96 8.73 15.96 0.18
N ILE A 97 7.45 15.90 -0.17
CA ILE A 97 6.91 16.15 -1.51
C ILE A 97 5.89 17.30 -1.54
N GLY A 98 5.97 18.19 -0.55
CA GLY A 98 5.06 19.31 -0.37
C GLY A 98 3.70 18.93 0.19
N HIS A 99 2.76 19.86 0.09
CA HIS A 99 1.37 19.73 0.50
C HIS A 99 0.44 20.54 -0.41
N ILE A 100 -0.86 20.26 -0.37
CA ILE A 100 -1.86 20.99 -1.15
C ILE A 100 -2.04 22.39 -0.57
N LYS A 101 -1.89 23.43 -1.40
CA LYS A 101 -2.01 24.83 -1.00
C LYS A 101 -3.35 25.08 -0.29
N ASN A 102 -3.30 25.83 0.81
CA ASN A 102 -4.46 26.20 1.63
C ASN A 102 -5.22 25.01 2.26
N SER A 103 -4.65 23.79 2.28
CA SER A 103 -5.25 22.68 3.03
C SER A 103 -5.22 22.95 4.53
N LEU A 104 -6.29 22.58 5.24
CA LEU A 104 -6.24 22.42 6.69
C LEU A 104 -5.32 21.25 7.03
N HIS A 105 -4.71 21.29 8.21
CA HIS A 105 -3.85 20.20 8.68
C HIS A 105 -4.24 19.74 10.09
N ILE A 106 -4.55 18.45 10.22
CA ILE A 106 -4.68 17.75 11.50
C ILE A 106 -4.13 16.34 11.31
N ASP A 107 -2.98 16.05 11.90
CA ASP A 107 -2.40 14.70 11.89
C ASP A 107 -3.43 13.66 12.33
N ILE A 108 -3.54 12.55 11.60
CA ILE A 108 -4.46 11.45 11.89
C ILE A 108 -4.40 10.97 13.35
N ARG A 109 -3.22 11.04 13.99
CA ARG A 109 -3.01 10.64 15.39
C ARG A 109 -3.70 11.56 16.39
N GLN A 110 -3.93 12.82 16.01
CA GLN A 110 -4.57 13.85 16.82
C GLN A 110 -6.04 14.05 16.45
N LEU A 111 -6.45 13.62 15.25
CA LEU A 111 -7.79 13.80 14.73
C LEU A 111 -8.90 13.28 15.66
N PRO A 112 -8.79 12.11 16.34
CA PRO A 112 -9.83 11.64 17.26
C PRO A 112 -10.14 12.60 18.41
N GLN A 113 -9.17 13.40 18.85
CA GLN A 113 -9.33 14.38 19.92
C GLN A 113 -9.68 15.77 19.39
N ARG A 114 -9.30 16.06 18.14
CA ARG A 114 -9.39 17.39 17.51
C ARG A 114 -10.48 17.55 16.46
N TRP A 115 -11.22 16.48 16.10
CA TRP A 115 -12.21 16.53 15.01
C TRP A 115 -13.27 17.64 15.18
N LYS A 116 -13.58 18.06 16.42
CA LYS A 116 -14.52 19.14 16.70
C LYS A 116 -14.07 20.50 16.17
N GLU A 117 -12.76 20.70 15.94
CA GLU A 117 -12.23 21.88 15.26
C GLU A 117 -12.76 21.99 13.83
N LEU A 118 -13.19 20.87 13.24
CA LEU A 118 -13.72 20.81 11.88
C LEU A 118 -15.25 21.02 11.81
N LEU A 119 -15.94 21.33 12.92
CA LEU A 119 -17.40 21.50 12.94
C LEU A 119 -17.90 22.57 11.96
N ALA A 120 -17.12 23.61 11.70
CA ALA A 120 -17.44 24.65 10.71
C ALA A 120 -17.49 24.14 9.25
N TYR A 121 -17.03 22.90 9.01
CA TYR A 121 -17.00 22.22 7.72
C TYR A 121 -17.95 21.02 7.64
N LYS A 122 -18.75 20.77 8.69
CA LYS A 122 -19.60 19.56 8.81
C LYS A 122 -20.54 19.32 7.62
N ASP A 123 -21.09 20.40 7.07
CA ASP A 123 -22.05 20.37 5.95
C ASP A 123 -21.44 20.86 4.62
N LYS A 124 -20.12 21.10 4.61
CA LYS A 124 -19.34 21.50 3.44
C LYS A 124 -18.61 20.29 2.83
N PRO A 125 -18.34 20.28 1.52
CA PRO A 125 -17.50 19.26 0.91
C PRO A 125 -16.10 19.25 1.54
N LEU A 126 -15.74 18.16 2.22
CA LEU A 126 -14.45 17.99 2.88
C LEU A 126 -13.65 16.89 2.19
N PHE A 127 -12.62 17.28 1.44
CA PHE A 127 -11.70 16.37 0.76
C PHE A 127 -10.52 16.06 1.68
N ILE A 128 -10.22 14.79 1.88
CA ILE A 128 -9.22 14.34 2.85
C ILE A 128 -8.18 13.52 2.14
N TYR A 129 -6.91 13.83 2.37
CA TYR A 129 -5.79 13.09 1.81
C TYR A 129 -4.71 12.82 2.84
N CYS A 130 -3.88 11.82 2.52
CA CYS A 130 -2.58 11.62 3.15
C CYS A 130 -1.56 11.23 2.06
N SER A 131 -0.43 10.61 2.40
CA SER A 131 0.52 10.15 1.37
C SER A 131 -0.07 9.09 0.41
N HIS A 132 -0.59 7.97 0.93
CA HIS A 132 -1.03 6.80 0.14
C HIS A 132 -2.49 6.37 0.41
N SER A 133 -3.37 7.30 0.75
CA SER A 133 -4.80 7.09 1.07
C SER A 133 -5.13 6.18 2.29
N GLN A 134 -4.14 5.58 2.96
CA GLN A 134 -4.39 4.70 4.12
C GLN A 134 -4.92 5.46 5.35
N ARG A 135 -4.27 6.58 5.71
CA ARG A 135 -4.64 7.41 6.87
C ARG A 135 -5.91 8.22 6.58
N SER A 136 -6.05 8.73 5.36
CA SER A 136 -7.21 9.53 4.97
C SER A 136 -8.50 8.72 4.91
N ARG A 137 -8.48 7.42 4.57
CA ARG A 137 -9.65 6.55 4.69
C ARG A 137 -10.13 6.41 6.14
N ARG A 138 -9.20 6.27 7.09
CA ARG A 138 -9.51 6.22 8.53
C ARG A 138 -10.06 7.56 9.02
N ALA A 139 -9.46 8.68 8.62
CA ALA A 139 -9.96 10.02 8.91
C ALA A 139 -11.37 10.24 8.34
N SER A 140 -11.58 9.85 7.08
CA SER A 140 -12.85 10.00 6.38
C SER A 140 -13.95 9.22 7.08
N ARG A 141 -13.64 7.99 7.51
CA ARG A 141 -14.58 7.18 8.30
C ARG A 141 -14.91 7.85 9.64
N LEU A 142 -13.89 8.28 10.39
CA LEU A 142 -14.07 8.93 11.68
C LEU A 142 -14.97 10.17 11.59
N LEU A 143 -14.71 11.04 10.61
CA LEU A 143 -15.49 12.26 10.41
C LEU A 143 -16.91 11.94 9.96
N ALA A 144 -17.08 10.97 9.07
CA ALA A 144 -18.41 10.57 8.63
C ALA A 144 -19.24 9.92 9.76
N ASP A 145 -18.60 9.14 10.64
CA ASP A 145 -19.21 8.62 11.87
C ASP A 145 -19.51 9.72 12.90
N SER A 146 -18.76 10.83 12.84
CA SER A 146 -18.98 12.04 13.65
C SER A 146 -20.05 12.99 13.05
N GLY A 147 -20.72 12.55 11.98
CA GLY A 147 -21.87 13.25 11.38
C GLY A 147 -21.52 14.24 10.26
N PHE A 148 -20.30 14.21 9.72
CA PHE A 148 -19.97 14.94 8.50
C PHE A 148 -20.63 14.22 7.32
N THR A 149 -21.40 14.95 6.51
CA THR A 149 -22.26 14.34 5.48
C THR A 149 -21.68 14.38 4.07
N LYS A 150 -20.67 15.22 3.84
CA LYS A 150 -20.03 15.43 2.53
C LYS A 150 -18.52 15.18 2.59
N VAL A 151 -18.15 13.98 3.00
CA VAL A 151 -16.75 13.58 3.15
C VAL A 151 -16.25 12.91 1.89
N TYR A 152 -15.10 13.33 1.37
CA TYR A 152 -14.47 12.82 0.16
C TYR A 152 -13.05 12.36 0.47
N ASN A 153 -12.75 11.07 0.33
CA ASN A 153 -11.38 10.57 0.44
C ASN A 153 -10.68 10.68 -0.91
N ILE A 154 -9.59 11.45 -1.00
CA ILE A 154 -8.75 11.49 -2.20
C ILE A 154 -7.98 10.17 -2.27
N ASN A 155 -8.30 9.38 -3.28
CA ASN A 155 -7.72 8.06 -3.46
C ASN A 155 -6.27 8.16 -3.94
N GLY A 156 -5.43 7.21 -3.55
CA GLY A 156 -3.99 7.23 -3.84
C GLY A 156 -3.18 8.27 -3.05
N GLY A 157 -3.81 9.35 -2.54
CA GLY A 157 -3.15 10.40 -1.78
C GLY A 157 -2.19 11.25 -2.62
N LEU A 158 -1.30 11.98 -1.95
CA LEU A 158 -0.39 12.92 -2.61
C LEU A 158 0.67 12.22 -3.50
N THR A 159 1.11 11.02 -3.16
CA THR A 159 2.01 10.21 -4.01
C THR A 159 1.40 9.98 -5.39
N ASN A 160 0.09 9.71 -5.46
CA ASN A 160 -0.57 9.44 -6.73
C ASN A 160 -0.73 10.69 -7.59
N PHE A 161 -0.69 11.89 -7.00
CA PHE A 161 -0.65 13.12 -7.80
C PHE A 161 0.59 13.11 -8.69
N TYR A 162 1.76 12.87 -8.09
CA TYR A 162 3.02 12.70 -8.82
C TYR A 162 2.95 11.55 -9.83
N ASN A 163 2.52 10.35 -9.43
CA ASN A 163 2.49 9.22 -10.36
C ASN A 163 1.58 9.44 -11.59
N GLN A 164 0.55 10.29 -11.46
CA GLN A 164 -0.34 10.66 -12.56
C GLN A 164 0.06 11.95 -13.28
N ALA A 165 1.14 12.62 -12.88
CA ALA A 165 1.54 13.94 -13.35
C ALA A 165 0.45 15.01 -13.16
N ILE A 166 -0.31 14.93 -12.06
CA ILE A 166 -1.36 15.90 -11.72
C ILE A 166 -0.75 17.20 -11.21
N GLU A 167 0.38 17.13 -10.51
CA GLU A 167 1.20 18.25 -10.06
C GLU A 167 1.63 19.18 -11.21
N SER A 168 1.83 18.65 -12.41
CA SER A 168 2.27 19.41 -13.58
C SER A 168 1.16 20.28 -14.19
N ASN A 169 -0.10 19.91 -13.94
CA ASN A 169 -1.28 20.65 -14.38
C ASN A 169 -2.43 20.45 -13.36
N PRO A 170 -2.29 21.02 -12.16
CA PRO A 170 -3.22 20.74 -11.07
C PRO A 170 -4.59 21.33 -11.39
N CYS A 171 -5.64 20.67 -10.91
CA CYS A 171 -6.96 21.30 -10.86
C CYS A 171 -6.85 22.61 -10.07
N ALA A 172 -7.62 23.64 -10.44
CA ALA A 172 -7.61 24.91 -9.71
C ALA A 172 -7.82 24.69 -8.20
N GLY A 173 -6.91 25.22 -7.36
CA GLY A 173 -6.96 25.04 -5.91
C GLY A 173 -6.36 23.73 -5.38
N LEU A 174 -5.63 22.98 -6.23
CA LEU A 174 -4.80 21.83 -5.83
C LEU A 174 -3.31 22.08 -6.08
N GLU A 175 -2.85 23.34 -6.07
CA GLU A 175 -1.44 23.63 -6.28
C GLU A 175 -0.60 22.98 -5.16
N ILE A 176 0.47 22.28 -5.53
CA ILE A 176 1.41 21.73 -4.54
C ILE A 176 2.38 22.84 -4.13
N VAL A 177 2.49 23.05 -2.82
CA VAL A 177 3.48 23.94 -2.21
C VAL A 177 4.51 23.07 -1.53
N THR A 178 5.78 23.31 -1.82
CA THR A 178 6.89 22.60 -1.22
C THR A 178 8.00 23.58 -0.87
N THR A 179 8.77 23.27 0.17
CA THR A 179 9.95 24.02 0.57
C THR A 179 11.24 23.39 0.04
N VAL A 180 11.16 22.22 -0.60
CA VAL A 180 12.33 21.56 -1.16
C VAL A 180 12.92 22.39 -2.32
N PRO A 181 14.25 22.56 -2.40
CA PRO A 181 14.86 23.50 -3.33
C PRO A 181 15.15 22.91 -4.72
N TYR A 182 14.63 21.71 -5.01
CA TYR A 182 14.84 20.98 -6.26
C TYR A 182 13.49 20.57 -6.87
N LYS A 183 13.50 20.17 -8.14
CA LYS A 183 12.29 19.67 -8.80
C LYS A 183 12.11 18.19 -8.52
N ILE A 184 10.88 17.77 -8.23
CA ILE A 184 10.51 16.36 -8.14
C ILE A 184 9.83 16.02 -9.46
N LEU A 185 10.39 15.10 -10.24
CA LEU A 185 9.83 14.68 -11.52
C LEU A 185 9.26 13.29 -11.41
N SER A 186 7.98 13.13 -11.78
CA SER A 186 7.44 11.78 -11.97
C SER A 186 8.06 11.11 -13.19
N SER A 187 8.03 9.77 -13.24
CA SER A 187 8.45 9.01 -14.44
C SER A 187 7.70 9.46 -15.71
N LYS A 188 6.42 9.81 -15.56
CA LYS A 188 5.56 10.31 -16.65
C LYS A 188 6.01 11.68 -17.15
N GLU A 189 6.29 12.61 -16.24
CA GLU A 189 6.84 13.93 -16.59
C GLU A 189 8.23 13.83 -17.21
N PHE A 190 9.10 13.00 -16.65
CA PHE A 190 10.44 12.79 -17.18
C PHE A 190 10.36 12.33 -18.65
N VAL A 191 9.51 11.34 -18.94
CA VAL A 191 9.26 10.89 -20.32
C VAL A 191 8.69 12.00 -21.20
N ALA A 192 7.70 12.76 -20.72
CA ALA A 192 7.11 13.86 -21.48
C ALA A 192 8.13 14.97 -21.81
N ASN A 193 8.99 15.31 -20.85
CA ASN A 193 10.07 16.27 -21.02
C ASN A 193 11.09 15.78 -22.04
N THR A 194 11.50 14.51 -21.98
CA THR A 194 12.41 13.93 -22.97
C THR A 194 11.79 13.87 -24.36
N ARG A 195 10.51 13.54 -24.50
CA ARG A 195 9.77 13.62 -25.79
C ARG A 195 9.78 15.03 -26.37
N SER A 196 9.76 16.04 -25.51
CA SER A 196 9.80 17.46 -25.89
C SER A 196 11.23 17.97 -26.18
N GLY A 197 12.23 17.09 -26.19
CA GLY A 197 13.63 17.42 -26.50
C GLY A 197 14.47 17.83 -25.28
N ARG A 198 13.92 17.78 -24.05
CA ARG A 198 14.70 18.08 -22.84
C ARG A 198 15.65 16.92 -22.54
N SER A 199 16.95 17.22 -22.53
CA SER A 199 18.02 16.26 -22.21
C SER A 199 18.54 16.52 -20.80
N TYR A 200 18.73 15.45 -20.03
CA TYR A 200 19.23 15.49 -18.66
C TYR A 200 20.63 14.87 -18.57
N TYR A 201 21.45 15.41 -17.68
CA TYR A 201 22.60 14.69 -17.15
C TYR A 201 22.12 13.82 -15.99
N ILE A 202 21.99 12.52 -16.24
CA ILE A 202 21.44 11.57 -15.28
C ILE A 202 22.58 11.05 -14.40
N VAL A 203 22.46 11.22 -13.09
CA VAL A 203 23.38 10.68 -12.10
C VAL A 203 22.66 9.58 -11.32
N ASP A 204 23.13 8.35 -11.47
CA ASP A 204 22.63 7.21 -10.72
C ASP A 204 23.45 7.05 -9.44
N LEU A 205 22.80 7.25 -8.30
CA LEU A 205 23.38 7.29 -6.96
C LEU A 205 23.48 5.91 -6.32
N ARG A 206 22.98 4.86 -6.98
CA ARG A 206 23.02 3.51 -6.45
C ARG A 206 24.45 2.97 -6.47
N SER A 207 24.70 1.90 -5.71
CA SER A 207 26.01 1.25 -5.71
C SER A 207 26.39 0.72 -7.10
N ASP A 208 27.70 0.61 -7.38
CA ASP A 208 28.23 0.07 -8.63
C ASP A 208 27.62 -1.29 -8.96
N SER A 209 27.44 -2.16 -7.96
CA SER A 209 26.89 -3.49 -8.17
C SER A 209 25.43 -3.47 -8.59
N ILE A 210 24.60 -2.57 -8.03
CA ILE A 210 23.20 -2.40 -8.41
C ILE A 210 23.11 -1.80 -9.82
N PHE A 211 23.90 -0.75 -10.09
CA PHE A 211 23.93 -0.12 -11.40
C PHE A 211 24.31 -1.09 -12.53
N GLN A 212 25.34 -1.91 -12.30
CA GLN A 212 25.79 -2.93 -13.27
C GLN A 212 24.87 -4.16 -13.33
N GLY A 213 23.85 -4.25 -12.46
CA GLY A 213 22.95 -5.41 -12.41
C GLY A 213 23.62 -6.70 -11.92
N ILE A 214 24.73 -6.59 -11.20
CA ILE A 214 25.50 -7.74 -10.66
C ILE A 214 25.35 -7.87 -9.14
N SER A 215 24.58 -6.99 -8.50
CA SER A 215 24.39 -7.02 -7.06
C SER A 215 23.78 -8.33 -6.59
N ASN A 216 24.40 -8.91 -5.57
CA ASN A 216 23.81 -9.98 -4.76
C ASN A 216 22.94 -9.41 -3.63
N GLU A 217 22.99 -8.10 -3.40
CA GLU A 217 22.14 -7.38 -2.45
C GLU A 217 20.75 -7.23 -3.05
N LYS A 218 19.92 -8.26 -2.87
CA LYS A 218 18.49 -8.27 -2.51
C LYS A 218 17.63 -7.02 -2.82
N THR A 219 17.85 -6.29 -3.91
CA THR A 219 17.09 -5.09 -4.30
C THR A 219 16.93 -5.06 -5.82
N ARG A 220 15.93 -4.30 -6.29
CA ARG A 220 15.39 -4.26 -7.67
C ARG A 220 16.38 -3.63 -8.66
N ALA A 221 17.58 -4.20 -8.76
CA ALA A 221 18.62 -3.94 -9.77
C ALA A 221 18.18 -4.38 -11.18
N GLU A 222 16.97 -3.98 -11.57
CA GLU A 222 16.25 -4.42 -12.74
C GLU A 222 16.73 -3.72 -14.00
N GLY A 223 17.45 -2.61 -13.83
CA GLY A 223 18.05 -1.87 -14.90
C GLY A 223 18.62 -0.52 -14.47
N HIS A 224 19.09 0.22 -15.46
CA HIS A 224 19.57 1.60 -15.31
C HIS A 224 19.34 2.37 -16.61
N PHE A 225 19.29 3.70 -16.52
CA PHE A 225 19.23 4.55 -17.72
C PHE A 225 20.51 4.40 -18.54
N SER A 226 20.38 4.27 -19.86
CA SER A 226 21.51 3.91 -20.73
C SER A 226 22.60 4.99 -20.76
N ASP A 227 22.22 6.26 -20.60
CA ASP A 227 23.13 7.41 -20.63
C ASP A 227 23.46 7.94 -19.22
N ALA A 228 23.13 7.19 -18.16
CA ALA A 228 23.42 7.60 -16.79
C ALA A 228 24.91 7.44 -16.44
N VAL A 229 25.40 8.36 -15.62
CA VAL A 229 26.70 8.25 -14.96
C VAL A 229 26.46 7.76 -13.55
N ASN A 230 27.05 6.62 -13.19
CA ASN A 230 26.93 6.08 -11.85
C ASN A 230 27.95 6.74 -10.91
N VAL A 231 27.44 7.31 -9.81
CA VAL A 231 28.22 7.92 -8.74
C VAL A 231 27.55 7.54 -7.42
N PRO A 232 27.95 6.43 -6.77
CA PRO A 232 27.30 5.96 -5.56
C PRO A 232 27.16 7.06 -4.50
N PHE A 233 26.02 7.11 -3.80
CA PHE A 233 25.69 8.17 -2.86
C PHE A 233 26.75 8.34 -1.76
N GLU A 234 27.35 7.23 -1.31
CA GLU A 234 28.43 7.27 -0.32
C GLU A 234 29.64 8.09 -0.82
N THR A 235 30.02 7.92 -2.09
CA THR A 235 31.10 8.70 -2.71
C THR A 235 30.64 10.11 -3.05
N PHE A 236 29.41 10.25 -3.56
CA PHE A 236 28.82 11.52 -3.91
C PHE A 236 28.76 12.47 -2.71
N SER A 237 28.26 12.00 -1.57
CA SER A 237 28.06 12.80 -0.34
C SER A 237 29.36 13.30 0.28
N LYS A 238 30.48 12.60 0.03
CA LYS A 238 31.83 12.98 0.50
C LYS A 238 32.57 13.90 -0.47
N SER A 239 32.03 14.14 -1.66
CA SER A 239 32.73 14.87 -2.72
C SER A 239 32.80 16.37 -2.44
N ALA A 240 34.01 16.93 -2.47
CA ALA A 240 34.23 18.36 -2.28
C ALA A 240 33.75 19.19 -3.49
N SER A 241 33.87 18.63 -4.70
CA SER A 241 33.44 19.22 -5.96
C SER A 241 32.81 18.16 -6.87
N PHE A 242 31.98 18.60 -7.81
CA PHE A 242 31.35 17.73 -8.81
C PHE A 242 31.72 18.23 -10.20
N ASN A 243 32.14 17.34 -11.10
CA ASN A 243 32.38 17.67 -12.50
C ASN A 243 31.12 17.37 -13.33
N ILE A 244 30.09 18.19 -13.14
CA ILE A 244 28.79 18.03 -13.81
C ILE A 244 28.72 19.03 -14.97
N PRO A 245 28.39 18.59 -16.21
CA PRO A 245 28.26 19.49 -17.34
C PRO A 245 27.11 20.48 -17.13
N SER A 246 27.14 21.61 -17.86
CA SER A 246 26.05 22.61 -17.85
C SER A 246 24.80 22.07 -18.57
N LYS A 247 24.07 21.19 -17.90
CA LYS A 247 22.83 20.55 -18.32
C LYS A 247 21.88 20.43 -17.13
N PRO A 248 20.55 20.33 -17.35
CA PRO A 248 19.63 19.91 -16.30
C PRO A 248 20.07 18.59 -15.68
N ILE A 249 20.12 18.51 -14.35
CA ILE A 249 20.59 17.34 -13.62
C ILE A 249 19.37 16.52 -13.19
N LEU A 250 19.39 15.21 -13.44
CA LEU A 250 18.42 14.27 -12.89
C LEU A 250 19.14 13.30 -11.97
N LEU A 251 18.86 13.37 -10.68
CA LEU A 251 19.36 12.42 -9.70
C LEU A 251 18.40 11.24 -9.58
N VAL A 252 18.97 10.05 -9.57
CA VAL A 252 18.24 8.79 -9.52
C VAL A 252 18.85 7.94 -8.45
N ASP A 253 18.04 7.37 -7.58
CA ASP A 253 18.39 6.33 -6.63
C ASP A 253 17.38 5.18 -6.75
N GLU A 254 17.34 4.28 -5.78
CA GLU A 254 16.42 3.14 -5.85
C GLU A 254 14.98 3.52 -5.48
N TYR A 255 14.78 4.25 -4.37
CA TYR A 255 13.46 4.48 -3.76
C TYR A 255 13.14 5.96 -3.42
N GLY A 256 13.99 6.91 -3.81
CA GLY A 256 13.78 8.34 -3.53
C GLY A 256 14.26 8.83 -2.15
N ASP A 257 15.17 8.12 -1.48
CA ASP A 257 15.68 8.49 -0.13
C ASP A 257 17.07 9.17 -0.15
N GLU A 258 17.90 8.86 -1.15
CA GLU A 258 19.25 9.41 -1.33
C GLU A 258 19.26 10.57 -2.32
N SER A 259 18.45 10.48 -3.38
CA SER A 259 18.35 11.52 -4.41
C SER A 259 17.94 12.90 -3.85
N PRO A 260 17.02 13.02 -2.86
CA PRO A 260 16.76 14.29 -2.16
C PRO A 260 17.99 14.88 -1.46
N LYS A 261 18.81 14.04 -0.81
CA LYS A 261 19.99 14.47 -0.05
C LYS A 261 21.07 14.96 -1.00
N ALA A 262 21.32 14.20 -2.07
CA ALA A 262 22.22 14.59 -3.14
C ALA A 262 21.78 15.89 -3.82
N ALA A 263 20.46 16.09 -4.01
CA ALA A 263 19.92 17.31 -4.60
C ALA A 263 20.24 18.53 -3.73
N LYS A 264 20.00 18.46 -2.41
CA LYS A 264 20.34 19.53 -1.47
C LYS A 264 21.84 19.87 -1.53
N LEU A 265 22.72 18.87 -1.56
CA LEU A 265 24.18 19.08 -1.69
C LEU A 265 24.57 19.81 -2.99
N LEU A 266 23.93 19.50 -4.11
CA LEU A 266 24.18 20.22 -5.38
C LEU A 266 23.67 21.66 -5.31
N ILE A 267 22.47 21.88 -4.76
CA ILE A 267 21.92 23.21 -4.59
C ILE A 267 22.85 24.08 -3.72
N ASP A 268 23.34 23.54 -2.60
CA ASP A 268 24.26 24.24 -1.69
C ASP A 268 25.60 24.61 -2.36
N LYS A 269 26.01 23.84 -3.38
CA LYS A 269 27.19 24.12 -4.21
C LYS A 269 26.88 25.02 -5.42
N GLY A 270 25.65 25.52 -5.55
CA GLY A 270 25.26 26.52 -6.55
C GLY A 270 24.72 25.95 -7.86
N TYR A 271 24.47 24.65 -7.97
CA TYR A 271 23.73 24.09 -9.11
C TYR A 271 22.27 24.54 -9.03
N LYS A 272 21.66 24.93 -10.16
CA LYS A 272 20.32 25.55 -10.17
C LYS A 272 19.21 24.70 -10.78
N ASP A 273 19.52 23.83 -11.73
CA ASP A 273 18.53 23.00 -12.44
C ASP A 273 18.69 21.54 -12.03
N VAL A 274 18.39 21.26 -10.75
CA VAL A 274 18.47 19.94 -10.14
C VAL A 274 17.07 19.36 -10.02
N SER A 275 16.90 18.14 -10.53
CA SER A 275 15.68 17.36 -10.40
C SER A 275 15.99 16.00 -9.77
N ILE A 276 15.06 15.43 -9.03
CA ILE A 276 15.07 14.03 -8.63
C ILE A 276 14.01 13.25 -9.42
N LEU A 277 14.23 11.96 -9.64
CA LEU A 277 13.19 11.06 -10.11
C LEU A 277 12.36 10.57 -8.91
N PHE A 278 11.07 10.89 -8.92
CA PHE A 278 10.13 10.48 -7.89
C PHE A 278 10.04 8.95 -7.80
N ASP A 279 10.06 8.41 -6.58
CA ASP A 279 10.15 6.98 -6.27
C ASP A 279 11.37 6.25 -6.90
N GLY A 280 12.37 6.99 -7.40
CA GLY A 280 13.61 6.44 -7.94
C GLY A 280 13.40 5.44 -9.10
N MET A 281 14.28 4.43 -9.16
CA MET A 281 14.18 3.35 -10.14
C MET A 281 13.01 2.42 -9.89
N ASP A 282 12.54 2.30 -8.65
CA ASP A 282 11.32 1.55 -8.31
C ASP A 282 10.10 2.13 -9.04
N GLY A 283 9.89 3.45 -8.90
CA GLY A 283 8.85 4.17 -9.63
C GLY A 283 9.03 4.15 -11.15
N TRP A 284 10.27 4.11 -11.64
CA TRP A 284 10.56 3.95 -13.07
C TRP A 284 10.14 2.58 -13.60
N VAL A 285 10.52 1.52 -12.91
CA VAL A 285 10.14 0.14 -13.22
C VAL A 285 8.64 0.00 -13.23
N ASP A 286 7.97 0.46 -12.18
CA ASP A 286 6.51 0.36 -12.06
C ASP A 286 5.82 1.12 -13.20
N TYR A 287 6.29 2.33 -13.53
CA TYR A 287 5.80 3.10 -14.67
C TYR A 287 5.98 2.35 -15.99
N THR A 288 7.19 1.85 -16.29
CA THR A 288 7.49 1.20 -17.57
C THR A 288 6.87 -0.18 -17.72
N THR A 289 6.63 -0.87 -16.62
CA THR A 289 5.94 -2.17 -16.58
C THR A 289 4.46 -2.00 -16.89
N ASN A 290 3.83 -0.91 -16.46
CA ASN A 290 2.42 -0.62 -16.71
C ASN A 290 2.16 0.26 -17.95
N ALA A 291 3.19 0.80 -18.59
CA ALA A 291 3.03 1.65 -19.77
C ALA A 291 2.57 0.85 -21.00
N THR A 292 1.60 1.40 -21.75
CA THR A 292 1.12 0.80 -23.01
C THR A 292 2.13 0.88 -24.15
N ASP A 293 2.99 1.90 -24.11
CA ASP A 293 4.03 2.16 -25.11
C ASP A 293 5.41 2.09 -24.48
N LYS A 294 6.42 1.71 -25.28
CA LYS A 294 7.81 1.78 -24.83
C LYS A 294 8.20 3.24 -24.53
N PRO A 295 8.85 3.51 -23.38
CA PRO A 295 9.31 4.85 -23.07
C PRO A 295 10.34 5.31 -24.12
N VAL A 296 10.34 6.59 -24.45
CA VAL A 296 11.36 7.17 -25.35
C VAL A 296 12.73 7.24 -24.68
N VAL A 297 12.75 7.22 -23.35
CA VAL A 297 13.96 7.17 -22.55
C VAL A 297 14.55 5.78 -22.65
N LYS A 298 15.80 5.71 -23.10
CA LYS A 298 16.55 4.45 -23.21
C LYS A 298 17.01 4.01 -21.83
N TRP A 299 16.74 2.76 -21.51
CA TRP A 299 17.23 2.12 -20.30
C TRP A 299 17.55 0.65 -20.60
N THR A 300 18.52 0.13 -19.89
CA THR A 300 18.98 -1.25 -20.00
C THR A 300 18.31 -2.06 -18.90
N ARG A 301 17.74 -3.22 -19.24
CA ARG A 301 17.28 -4.19 -18.24
C ARG A 301 18.38 -5.21 -17.95
N SER A 302 18.56 -5.52 -16.68
CA SER A 302 19.62 -6.42 -16.19
C SER A 302 19.07 -7.77 -15.68
N ILE A 303 17.78 -8.02 -15.89
CA ILE A 303 17.08 -9.22 -15.38
C ILE A 303 16.78 -10.24 -16.49
N GLY A 304 16.85 -11.52 -16.14
CA GLY A 304 16.55 -12.66 -17.02
C GLY A 304 15.12 -13.21 -16.91
N TYR A 305 14.28 -12.61 -16.07
CA TYR A 305 12.87 -12.93 -15.87
C TYR A 305 11.98 -11.77 -16.29
N ASN A 306 10.68 -12.02 -16.42
CA ASN A 306 9.69 -11.01 -16.81
C ASN A 306 9.00 -10.41 -15.57
N LEU A 307 8.62 -9.15 -15.66
CA LEU A 307 7.67 -8.53 -14.73
C LEU A 307 6.31 -8.51 -15.40
N LEU A 308 5.31 -9.06 -14.73
CA LEU A 308 3.97 -9.25 -15.26
C LEU A 308 2.98 -8.34 -14.52
N PRO A 309 2.50 -7.26 -15.15
CA PRO A 309 1.46 -6.41 -14.59
C PRO A 309 0.18 -7.19 -14.29
N ALA A 310 -0.59 -6.70 -13.32
CA ALA A 310 -1.89 -7.26 -12.95
C ALA A 310 -2.86 -7.43 -14.15
N ASP A 311 -2.89 -6.46 -15.05
CA ASP A 311 -3.74 -6.50 -16.24
C ASP A 311 -3.34 -7.60 -17.22
N ASP A 312 -2.05 -7.79 -17.43
CA ASP A 312 -1.53 -8.80 -18.34
C ASP A 312 -1.67 -10.19 -17.73
N PHE A 313 -1.48 -10.33 -16.42
CA PHE A 313 -1.84 -11.53 -15.69
C PHE A 313 -3.34 -11.87 -15.87
N ASN A 314 -4.24 -10.90 -15.70
CA ASN A 314 -5.66 -11.10 -15.94
C ASN A 314 -5.96 -11.55 -17.38
N LYS A 315 -5.31 -10.94 -18.39
CA LYS A 315 -5.45 -11.37 -19.80
C LYS A 315 -4.95 -12.80 -20.00
N MET A 316 -3.87 -13.21 -19.33
CA MET A 316 -3.36 -14.59 -19.38
C MET A 316 -4.36 -15.59 -18.78
N VAL A 317 -4.94 -15.26 -17.63
CA VAL A 317 -5.99 -16.07 -16.97
C VAL A 317 -7.24 -16.17 -17.86
N ALA A 318 -7.74 -15.03 -18.35
CA ALA A 318 -8.92 -14.99 -19.22
C ALA A 318 -8.71 -15.73 -20.54
N GLY A 319 -7.47 -15.68 -21.07
CA GLY A 319 -7.06 -16.41 -22.26
C GLY A 319 -6.80 -17.91 -22.03
N LYS A 320 -7.00 -18.43 -20.81
CA LYS A 320 -6.77 -19.82 -20.42
C LYS A 320 -5.37 -20.32 -20.81
N LYS A 321 -4.35 -19.47 -20.66
CA LYS A 321 -2.96 -19.88 -20.89
C LYS A 321 -2.54 -20.84 -19.77
N GLU A 322 -1.81 -21.89 -20.13
CA GLU A 322 -1.21 -22.81 -19.17
C GLU A 322 0.03 -22.17 -18.50
N PHE A 323 0.07 -22.19 -17.17
CA PHE A 323 1.20 -21.75 -16.37
C PHE A 323 1.11 -22.35 -14.96
N THR A 324 2.24 -22.41 -14.26
CA THR A 324 2.28 -22.70 -12.82
C THR A 324 2.37 -21.39 -12.03
N LEU A 325 1.42 -21.16 -11.14
CA LEU A 325 1.39 -19.99 -10.28
C LEU A 325 1.85 -20.37 -8.87
N ILE A 326 2.93 -19.76 -8.39
CA ILE A 326 3.58 -20.10 -7.12
C ILE A 326 3.45 -18.91 -6.16
N ASP A 327 2.80 -19.15 -5.02
CA ASP A 327 2.75 -18.21 -3.89
C ASP A 327 3.95 -18.47 -2.97
N LEU A 328 4.87 -17.51 -2.90
CA LEU A 328 6.11 -17.57 -2.11
C LEU A 328 5.93 -17.13 -0.65
N ARG A 329 4.73 -16.68 -0.26
CA ARG A 329 4.45 -16.28 1.13
C ARG A 329 4.55 -17.47 2.08
N THR A 330 4.65 -17.19 3.36
CA THR A 330 4.59 -18.24 4.38
C THR A 330 3.24 -18.97 4.33
N LYS A 331 3.22 -20.20 4.85
CA LYS A 331 1.99 -21.00 4.94
C LYS A 331 0.88 -20.26 5.69
N ASP A 332 1.21 -19.57 6.78
CA ASP A 332 0.25 -18.82 7.59
C ASP A 332 -0.36 -17.66 6.80
N GLU A 333 0.44 -16.91 6.04
CA GLU A 333 -0.08 -15.85 5.17
C GLU A 333 -0.97 -16.42 4.04
N PHE A 334 -0.59 -17.56 3.47
CA PHE A 334 -1.37 -18.23 2.43
C PHE A 334 -2.71 -18.72 2.98
N THR A 335 -2.75 -19.30 4.17
CA THR A 335 -3.98 -19.83 4.78
C THR A 335 -4.76 -18.81 5.61
N ASN A 336 -4.37 -17.54 5.59
CA ASN A 336 -4.95 -16.46 6.41
C ASN A 336 -4.87 -16.72 7.93
N ALA A 337 -3.83 -17.44 8.38
CA ALA A 337 -3.57 -17.74 9.78
C ALA A 337 -2.46 -16.86 10.39
N SER A 338 -2.00 -15.82 9.68
CA SER A 338 -0.98 -14.91 10.22
C SER A 338 -1.49 -14.16 11.44
N LYS A 339 -0.61 -13.98 12.42
CA LYS A 339 -0.84 -13.12 13.60
C LYS A 339 -1.01 -11.65 13.20
N ASN A 340 -0.40 -11.24 12.09
CA ASN A 340 -0.61 -9.90 11.55
C ASN A 340 -1.83 -9.92 10.64
N TYR A 341 -2.94 -9.35 11.12
CA TYR A 341 -4.21 -9.38 10.38
C TYR A 341 -4.09 -8.86 8.93
N TRP A 342 -3.23 -7.87 8.69
CA TRP A 342 -3.04 -7.25 7.36
C TRP A 342 -2.34 -8.17 6.34
N GLN A 343 -1.75 -9.28 6.78
CA GLN A 343 -1.18 -10.30 5.88
C GLN A 343 -2.24 -11.31 5.40
N ASN A 344 -3.39 -11.39 6.07
CA ASN A 344 -4.45 -12.35 5.80
C ASN A 344 -5.37 -11.82 4.68
N ILE A 345 -4.85 -11.74 3.46
CA ILE A 345 -5.50 -11.08 2.31
C ILE A 345 -5.97 -12.04 1.22
N GLY A 346 -6.14 -13.32 1.55
CA GLY A 346 -6.56 -14.36 0.61
C GLY A 346 -5.40 -14.92 -0.22
N GLN A 347 -5.74 -15.50 -1.37
CA GLN A 347 -4.84 -16.23 -2.27
C GLN A 347 -5.17 -15.90 -3.72
N VAL A 348 -4.19 -15.87 -4.61
CA VAL A 348 -4.47 -15.74 -6.04
C VAL A 348 -5.01 -17.08 -6.55
N LYS A 349 -6.16 -17.06 -7.25
CA LYS A 349 -6.89 -18.24 -7.68
C LYS A 349 -5.99 -19.18 -8.49
N GLY A 350 -5.91 -20.44 -8.05
CA GLY A 350 -5.13 -21.48 -8.73
C GLY A 350 -3.64 -21.49 -8.36
N SER A 351 -3.20 -20.70 -7.39
CA SER A 351 -1.82 -20.75 -6.92
C SER A 351 -1.53 -21.97 -6.04
N VAL A 352 -0.28 -22.42 -6.08
CA VAL A 352 0.30 -23.41 -5.17
C VAL A 352 1.23 -22.66 -4.23
N ASN A 353 1.08 -22.86 -2.91
CA ASN A 353 1.99 -22.28 -1.94
C ASN A 353 3.28 -23.10 -1.86
N ILE A 354 4.39 -22.45 -2.17
CA ILE A 354 5.74 -22.96 -1.93
C ILE A 354 6.48 -21.81 -1.24
N PRO A 355 6.50 -21.77 0.11
CA PRO A 355 7.18 -20.70 0.84
C PRO A 355 8.60 -20.52 0.33
N PHE A 356 9.06 -19.27 0.26
CA PHE A 356 10.37 -18.93 -0.28
C PHE A 356 11.52 -19.78 0.30
N ASP A 357 11.53 -20.00 1.62
CA ASP A 357 12.56 -20.77 2.33
C ASP A 357 12.54 -22.27 1.97
N GLU A 358 11.43 -22.78 1.43
CA GLU A 358 11.24 -24.16 0.99
C GLU A 358 11.43 -24.34 -0.52
N LEU A 359 11.53 -23.24 -1.29
CA LEU A 359 11.56 -23.27 -2.74
C LEU A 359 12.68 -24.15 -3.31
N LYS A 360 13.89 -24.05 -2.72
CA LYS A 360 15.10 -24.72 -3.22
C LYS A 360 15.08 -26.24 -2.99
N THR A 361 14.25 -26.71 -2.05
CA THR A 361 14.10 -28.13 -1.69
C THR A 361 12.74 -28.69 -2.11
N SER A 362 11.88 -27.88 -2.73
CA SER A 362 10.53 -28.26 -3.11
C SER A 362 10.51 -29.27 -4.26
N ASN A 363 9.82 -30.38 -4.05
CA ASN A 363 9.51 -31.37 -5.09
C ASN A 363 8.26 -31.01 -5.91
N SER A 364 7.62 -29.88 -5.60
CA SER A 364 6.37 -29.43 -6.25
C SER A 364 6.61 -28.54 -7.47
N LEU A 365 7.86 -28.28 -7.84
CA LEU A 365 8.19 -27.48 -9.02
C LEU A 365 7.92 -28.26 -10.32
N PRO A 366 7.53 -27.57 -11.42
CA PRO A 366 7.30 -28.23 -12.70
C PRO A 366 8.55 -28.97 -13.20
N THR A 367 8.39 -30.22 -13.61
CA THR A 367 9.51 -31.01 -14.17
C THR A 367 9.97 -30.45 -15.52
N SER A 368 9.05 -29.96 -16.35
CA SER A 368 9.35 -29.31 -17.62
C SER A 368 9.89 -27.89 -17.42
N LYS A 369 11.07 -27.62 -17.98
CA LYS A 369 11.71 -26.30 -17.96
C LYS A 369 11.10 -25.28 -18.93
N ASP A 370 10.23 -25.74 -19.83
CA ASP A 370 9.52 -24.89 -20.79
C ASP A 370 8.20 -24.34 -20.22
N ASN A 371 7.64 -25.00 -19.20
CA ASN A 371 6.38 -24.60 -18.59
C ASN A 371 6.51 -23.18 -17.99
N PRO A 372 5.64 -22.23 -18.34
CA PRO A 372 5.67 -20.90 -17.75
C PRO A 372 5.44 -20.96 -16.24
N ILE A 373 6.31 -20.28 -15.48
CA ILE A 373 6.19 -20.12 -14.04
C ILE A 373 5.94 -18.65 -13.74
N ILE A 374 4.92 -18.39 -12.94
CA ILE A 374 4.64 -17.08 -12.36
C ILE A 374 4.83 -17.19 -10.86
N VAL A 375 5.75 -16.43 -10.29
CA VAL A 375 5.93 -16.33 -8.84
C VAL A 375 5.31 -15.04 -8.32
N TYR A 376 4.77 -15.07 -7.10
CA TYR A 376 4.32 -13.87 -6.40
C TYR A 376 4.47 -14.03 -4.89
N GLY A 377 4.50 -12.90 -4.19
CA GLY A 377 4.42 -12.85 -2.73
C GLY A 377 3.40 -11.81 -2.28
N PHE A 378 3.54 -11.28 -1.05
CA PHE A 378 2.62 -10.26 -0.56
C PHE A 378 2.64 -9.00 -1.43
N ASN A 379 3.81 -8.44 -1.67
CA ASN A 379 4.13 -7.32 -2.57
C ASN A 379 5.47 -7.61 -3.27
N SER A 380 6.12 -6.66 -3.96
CA SER A 380 7.43 -6.83 -4.60
C SER A 380 8.60 -6.91 -3.61
N GLN A 381 8.56 -7.89 -2.70
CA GLN A 381 9.62 -8.16 -1.73
C GLN A 381 10.88 -8.78 -2.40
N PRO A 382 12.08 -8.53 -1.85
CA PRO A 382 13.34 -9.07 -2.37
C PRO A 382 13.37 -10.57 -2.64
N ASN A 383 12.71 -11.37 -1.80
CA ASN A 383 12.68 -12.83 -1.92
C ASN A 383 12.00 -13.32 -3.21
N ILE A 384 11.07 -12.55 -3.78
CA ILE A 384 10.39 -12.92 -5.02
C ILE A 384 11.35 -12.80 -6.21
N PHE A 385 12.17 -11.75 -6.23
CA PHE A 385 13.20 -11.57 -7.24
C PHE A 385 14.31 -12.62 -7.11
N GLU A 386 14.69 -12.99 -5.89
CA GLU A 386 15.63 -14.10 -5.65
C GLU A 386 15.04 -15.43 -6.17
N ALA A 387 13.76 -15.70 -5.90
CA ALA A 387 13.09 -16.89 -6.40
C ALA A 387 13.06 -16.92 -7.93
N ALA A 388 12.69 -15.80 -8.57
CA ALA A 388 12.64 -15.72 -10.03
C ALA A 388 14.03 -15.92 -10.66
N LYS A 389 15.06 -15.27 -10.10
CA LYS A 389 16.46 -15.46 -10.52
C LYS A 389 16.90 -16.90 -10.33
N TRP A 390 16.66 -17.49 -9.16
CA TRP A 390 17.03 -18.87 -8.88
C TRP A 390 16.34 -19.85 -9.85
N LEU A 391 15.05 -19.66 -10.16
CA LEU A 391 14.35 -20.46 -11.15
C LEU A 391 15.00 -20.33 -12.55
N LYS A 392 15.38 -19.12 -12.96
CA LYS A 392 16.14 -18.92 -14.20
C LYS A 392 17.47 -19.68 -14.18
N ASP A 393 18.20 -19.61 -13.07
CA ASP A 393 19.48 -20.31 -12.88
C ASP A 393 19.30 -21.85 -12.87
N GLN A 394 18.13 -22.36 -12.45
CA GLN A 394 17.74 -23.78 -12.57
C GLN A 394 17.28 -24.18 -13.99
N GLY A 395 17.41 -23.29 -14.98
CA GLY A 395 17.12 -23.56 -16.38
C GLY A 395 15.67 -23.36 -16.81
N TYR A 396 14.78 -22.85 -15.96
CA TYR A 396 13.42 -22.52 -16.37
C TYR A 396 13.43 -21.37 -17.38
N LYS A 397 12.85 -21.56 -18.56
CA LYS A 397 12.95 -20.60 -19.66
C LYS A 397 12.01 -19.41 -19.46
N ASN A 398 10.78 -19.67 -19.02
CA ASN A 398 9.71 -18.69 -18.95
C ASN A 398 9.33 -18.40 -17.49
N VAL A 399 10.09 -17.53 -16.82
CA VAL A 399 9.83 -17.14 -15.42
C VAL A 399 9.33 -15.69 -15.41
N SER A 400 8.20 -15.47 -14.75
CA SER A 400 7.63 -14.14 -14.55
C SER A 400 7.35 -13.89 -13.06
N ILE A 401 7.43 -12.64 -12.66
CA ILE A 401 6.98 -12.16 -11.35
C ILE A 401 5.63 -11.46 -11.57
N LEU A 402 4.60 -11.82 -10.81
CA LEU A 402 3.39 -11.00 -10.75
C LEU A 402 3.72 -9.71 -9.99
N GLU A 403 3.79 -8.60 -10.72
CA GLU A 403 4.32 -7.34 -10.21
C GLU A 403 3.45 -6.79 -9.07
N GLY A 404 4.10 -6.44 -7.97
CA GLY A 404 3.44 -5.97 -6.74
C GLY A 404 2.62 -7.04 -6.00
N GLY A 405 2.69 -8.32 -6.42
CA GLY A 405 2.11 -9.45 -5.71
C GLY A 405 0.58 -9.42 -5.52
N ILE A 406 0.09 -10.17 -4.54
CA ILE A 406 -1.35 -10.20 -4.20
C ILE A 406 -1.84 -8.86 -3.67
N TRP A 407 -0.97 -8.09 -3.00
CA TRP A 407 -1.28 -6.74 -2.54
C TRP A 407 -1.63 -5.83 -3.71
N SER A 408 -0.85 -5.84 -4.79
CA SER A 408 -1.11 -4.99 -5.96
C SER A 408 -2.41 -5.37 -6.68
N LEU A 409 -2.75 -6.66 -6.78
CA LEU A 409 -4.04 -7.09 -7.33
C LEU A 409 -5.21 -6.46 -6.55
N ARG A 410 -5.18 -6.61 -5.22
CA ARG A 410 -6.24 -6.08 -4.34
C ARG A 410 -6.21 -4.56 -4.27
N TRP A 411 -5.03 -3.96 -4.20
CA TRP A 411 -4.89 -2.53 -4.14
C TRP A 411 -5.43 -1.92 -5.43
N THR A 412 -4.98 -2.38 -6.60
CA THR A 412 -5.42 -1.90 -7.91
C THR A 412 -6.91 -2.08 -8.09
N SER A 413 -7.50 -3.21 -7.68
CA SER A 413 -8.94 -3.44 -7.82
C SER A 413 -9.80 -2.42 -7.07
N HIS A 414 -9.33 -1.95 -5.91
CA HIS A 414 -10.04 -0.99 -5.07
C HIS A 414 -9.62 0.47 -5.30
N ASN A 415 -8.46 0.69 -5.91
CA ASN A 415 -7.82 2.01 -5.99
C ASN A 415 -7.71 2.56 -7.40
N ILE A 416 -8.00 1.78 -8.44
CA ILE A 416 -7.96 2.24 -9.83
C ILE A 416 -9.31 2.01 -10.49
N LYS A 417 -9.86 3.07 -11.09
CA LYS A 417 -11.17 3.03 -11.73
C LYS A 417 -11.18 1.98 -12.87
N GLY A 418 -12.23 1.17 -12.91
CA GLY A 418 -12.40 0.15 -13.95
C GLY A 418 -11.58 -1.12 -13.74
N LYS A 419 -10.87 -1.26 -12.61
CA LYS A 419 -10.01 -2.42 -12.30
C LYS A 419 -10.61 -3.40 -11.29
N ALA A 420 -11.88 -3.21 -10.90
CA ALA A 420 -12.55 -4.05 -9.91
C ALA A 420 -12.52 -5.56 -10.25
N TYR A 421 -12.46 -5.92 -11.54
CA TYR A 421 -12.35 -7.30 -12.00
C TYR A 421 -11.11 -8.04 -11.46
N LEU A 422 -10.05 -7.32 -11.08
CA LEU A 422 -8.86 -7.95 -10.48
C LEU A 422 -9.17 -8.62 -9.14
N ASN A 423 -10.25 -8.21 -8.46
CA ASN A 423 -10.68 -8.85 -7.21
C ASN A 423 -11.17 -10.30 -7.45
N ASP A 424 -11.66 -10.61 -8.64
CA ASP A 424 -12.13 -11.97 -9.00
C ASP A 424 -10.97 -12.97 -9.13
N LEU A 425 -9.73 -12.46 -9.22
CA LEU A 425 -8.51 -13.27 -9.22
C LEU A 425 -8.08 -13.67 -7.81
N VAL A 426 -8.69 -13.13 -6.76
CA VAL A 426 -8.33 -13.41 -5.36
C VAL A 426 -9.46 -14.18 -4.67
N VAL A 427 -9.11 -15.26 -3.98
CA VAL A 427 -10.03 -16.15 -3.28
C VAL A 427 -9.68 -16.26 -1.80
N ASN A 428 -10.61 -16.79 -1.00
CA ASN A 428 -10.42 -17.04 0.43
C ASN A 428 -10.05 -15.79 1.24
N VAL A 429 -10.55 -14.60 0.87
CA VAL A 429 -10.31 -13.38 1.65
C VAL A 429 -11.15 -13.41 2.94
N PRO A 430 -10.54 -13.30 4.13
CA PRO A 430 -11.24 -13.20 5.42
C PRO A 430 -12.23 -12.04 5.42
N GLU A 431 -13.37 -12.19 6.08
CA GLU A 431 -14.47 -11.21 6.05
C GLU A 431 -14.03 -9.83 6.54
N GLU A 432 -13.24 -9.80 7.61
CA GLU A 432 -12.64 -8.61 8.20
C GLU A 432 -11.68 -7.87 7.27
N ASN A 433 -11.19 -8.55 6.23
CA ASN A 433 -10.18 -8.07 5.31
C ASN A 433 -10.69 -7.98 3.85
N ARG A 434 -11.98 -8.18 3.59
CA ARG A 434 -12.57 -8.13 2.24
C ARG A 434 -12.49 -6.76 1.59
#